data_AF-A0A844A410-F1
#
_entry.id   AF-A0A844A410-F1
#
_cell.length_a   1.000
_cell.length_b   1.000
_cell.length_c   1.000
_cell.angle_alpha   90.00
_cell.angle_beta   90.00
_cell.angle_gamma   90.00
#
_symmetry.space_group_name_H-M   'P 1'
#
loop_
_entity.id
_entity.type
_entity.pdbx_description
1 polymer ?
#
loop_
_entity_poly.entity_id
_entity_poly.type
_entity_poly.pdbx_seq_one_letter_code
_entity_poly.pdbx_strand_id
1 'polypeptide(L)'
;MEAHMPAVAEMLKASEAAVVSRVSLRDVNRVIDEHILPEAFVSLDNGRHVLAGACSFIAFYFESARRLTSEERLFAIRTAEGRLTKARTLPWSALLREDWTVHHDFLTIDLMPFMRGASERLADLAAARDIVTSSPDILGGTPVVRGTRVPVYDVATSVAAGHSTKRILETWPSLDAEKIRLASIYAEANPLRGRPRVFRDLPEGSVIITDRRVPRRR
;
A
#
# COMPACT_ATOMS: atom_id res chain seq x y z
N MET A 1 1.65 -3.89 -24.24
CA MET A 1 1.23 -2.72 -23.45
C MET A 1 1.91 -2.86 -22.10
N GLU A 2 3.01 -2.14 -21.88
CA GLU A 2 3.51 -1.93 -20.52
C GLU A 2 2.40 -1.22 -19.76
N ALA A 3 1.77 -1.91 -18.80
CA ALA A 3 1.00 -1.24 -17.78
C ALA A 3 1.88 -0.13 -17.20
N HIS A 4 1.31 1.05 -16.94
CA HIS A 4 2.06 2.21 -16.45
C HIS A 4 2.60 1.89 -15.05
N MET A 5 3.75 1.24 -14.99
CA MET A 5 4.37 0.79 -13.76
C MET A 5 4.81 2.04 -12.99
N PRO A 6 4.37 2.20 -11.73
CA PRO A 6 4.77 3.37 -10.98
C PRO A 6 6.27 3.42 -10.75
N ALA A 7 6.81 4.63 -10.68
CA ALA A 7 8.24 4.85 -10.52
C ALA A 7 8.74 4.26 -9.19
N VAL A 8 10.00 3.81 -9.17
CA VAL A 8 10.66 3.36 -7.94
C VAL A 8 10.63 4.46 -6.86
N ALA A 9 10.69 5.72 -7.30
CA ALA A 9 10.64 6.90 -6.45
C ALA A 9 9.24 7.37 -6.03
N GLU A 10 8.15 6.69 -6.41
CA GLU A 10 6.81 7.06 -5.95
C GLU A 10 6.74 7.01 -4.42
N MET A 11 6.17 8.05 -3.81
CA MET A 11 5.87 8.08 -2.38
C MET A 11 4.48 7.52 -2.13
N LEU A 12 4.43 6.29 -1.63
CA LEU A 12 3.19 5.57 -1.32
C LEU A 12 2.65 5.96 0.04
N LYS A 13 1.33 6.04 0.21
CA LYS A 13 0.72 6.17 1.55
C LYS A 13 1.09 4.96 2.41
N ALA A 14 1.12 5.11 3.73
CA ALA A 14 1.42 3.99 4.63
C ALA A 14 0.56 2.72 4.40
N SER A 15 -0.72 2.86 4.02
CA SER A 15 -1.59 1.73 3.69
C SER A 15 -1.25 1.06 2.35
N GLU A 16 -0.82 1.84 1.36
CA GLU A 16 -0.32 1.32 0.09
C GLU A 16 1.02 0.61 0.27
N ALA A 17 1.93 1.21 1.04
CA ALA A 17 3.20 0.59 1.41
C ALA A 17 2.99 -0.73 2.16
N ALA A 18 1.94 -0.85 2.98
CA ALA A 18 1.58 -2.08 3.67
C ALA A 18 1.23 -3.21 2.67
N VAL A 19 0.41 -2.89 1.67
CA VAL A 19 0.08 -3.81 0.57
C VAL A 19 1.32 -4.21 -0.23
N VAL A 20 2.13 -3.24 -0.66
CA VAL A 20 3.33 -3.49 -1.49
C VAL A 20 4.42 -4.23 -0.70
N SER A 21 4.47 -4.07 0.62
CA SER A 21 5.41 -4.78 1.49
C SER A 21 4.87 -6.10 2.03
N ARG A 22 3.57 -6.41 1.81
CA ARG A 22 2.85 -7.55 2.39
C ARG A 22 2.97 -7.63 3.91
N VAL A 23 2.79 -6.50 4.58
CA VAL A 23 2.76 -6.41 6.05
C VAL A 23 1.54 -5.62 6.50
N SER A 24 1.25 -5.60 7.80
CA SER A 24 0.13 -4.79 8.28
C SER A 24 0.44 -3.29 8.23
N LEU A 25 -0.59 -2.44 8.19
CA LEU A 25 -0.41 -0.99 8.36
C LEU A 25 0.28 -0.64 9.69
N ARG A 26 0.03 -1.42 10.74
CA ARG A 26 0.72 -1.26 12.03
C ARG A 26 2.22 -1.50 11.89
N ASP A 27 2.61 -2.49 11.11
CA ASP A 27 4.01 -2.83 10.86
C ASP A 27 4.74 -1.73 10.08
N VAL A 28 4.10 -1.15 9.06
CA VAL A 28 4.64 0.01 8.34
C VAL A 28 4.82 1.20 9.29
N ASN A 29 3.82 1.47 10.12
CA ASN A 29 3.91 2.54 11.12
C ASN A 29 5.06 2.28 12.11
N ARG A 30 5.22 1.03 12.57
CA ARG A 30 6.35 0.64 13.42
C ARG A 30 7.70 0.87 12.74
N VAL A 31 7.82 0.51 11.46
CA VAL A 31 9.06 0.73 10.68
C VAL A 31 9.44 2.20 10.62
N ILE A 32 8.46 3.08 10.47
CA ILE A 32 8.65 4.52 10.47
C ILE A 32 9.03 5.01 11.87
N ASP A 33 8.25 4.64 12.88
CA ASP A 33 8.40 5.13 14.26
C ASP A 33 9.73 4.65 14.90
N GLU A 34 10.16 3.42 14.61
CA GLU A 34 11.41 2.83 15.11
C GLU A 34 12.61 3.11 14.18
N HIS A 35 12.44 3.92 13.13
CA HIS A 35 13.50 4.28 12.18
C HIS A 35 14.21 3.06 11.57
N ILE A 36 13.47 1.96 11.36
CA ILE A 36 13.98 0.73 10.74
C ILE A 36 14.38 1.01 9.29
N LEU A 37 13.55 1.77 8.57
CA LEU A 37 13.90 2.29 7.26
C LEU A 37 14.79 3.53 7.37
N PRO A 38 15.71 3.75 6.42
CA PRO A 38 16.40 5.03 6.29
C PRO A 38 15.45 6.21 6.09
N GLU A 39 15.77 7.34 6.73
CA GLU A 39 14.95 8.57 6.67
C GLU A 39 14.78 9.07 5.23
N ALA A 40 15.77 8.85 4.35
CA ALA A 40 15.70 9.21 2.94
C ALA A 40 14.56 8.52 2.16
N PHE A 41 13.96 7.46 2.70
CA PHE A 41 12.87 6.69 2.08
C PHE A 41 11.50 6.91 2.73
N VAL A 42 11.42 7.80 3.71
CA VAL A 42 10.20 8.13 4.43
C VAL A 42 9.95 9.63 4.32
N SER A 43 8.71 10.02 4.03
CA SER A 43 8.27 11.41 4.15
C SER A 43 7.10 11.48 5.12
N LEU A 44 7.12 12.49 5.99
CA LEU A 44 6.04 12.80 6.93
C LEU A 44 5.22 14.02 6.49
N ASP A 45 5.51 14.55 5.29
CA ASP A 45 4.82 15.69 4.73
C ASP A 45 3.40 15.28 4.31
N ASN A 46 2.40 15.94 4.89
CA ASN A 46 0.98 15.65 4.63
C ASN A 46 0.60 14.17 4.89
N GLY A 47 1.24 13.54 5.88
CA GLY A 47 0.99 12.15 6.27
C GLY A 47 2.22 11.26 6.12
N ARG A 48 2.07 9.99 6.51
CA ARG A 48 3.15 9.00 6.45
C ARG A 48 3.24 8.40 5.05
N HIS A 49 4.37 8.62 4.40
CA HIS A 49 4.68 8.10 3.07
C HIS A 49 5.98 7.32 3.05
N VAL A 50 6.04 6.30 2.19
CA VAL A 50 7.20 5.42 2.01
C VAL A 50 7.52 5.31 0.53
N LEU A 51 8.81 5.37 0.19
CA LEU A 51 9.29 5.15 -1.17
C LEU A 51 8.89 3.75 -1.67
N ALA A 52 8.34 3.65 -2.88
CA ALA A 52 7.89 2.37 -3.45
C ALA A 52 9.02 1.32 -3.47
N GLY A 53 10.23 1.71 -3.89
CA GLY A 53 11.41 0.84 -3.83
C GLY A 53 11.75 0.32 -2.43
N ALA A 54 11.53 1.13 -1.39
CA ALA A 54 11.86 0.78 0.00
C ALA A 54 10.86 -0.20 0.63
N CYS A 55 9.71 -0.46 -0.02
CA CYS A 55 8.79 -1.52 0.39
C CYS A 55 9.44 -2.92 0.30
N SER A 56 10.46 -3.09 -0.55
CA SER A 56 11.29 -4.30 -0.59
C SER A 56 12.05 -4.53 0.72
N PHE A 57 12.58 -3.47 1.34
CA PHE A 57 13.29 -3.54 2.63
C PHE A 57 12.34 -3.82 3.79
N ILE A 58 11.11 -3.29 3.75
CA ILE A 58 10.08 -3.64 4.73
C ILE A 58 9.74 -5.13 4.61
N ALA A 59 9.45 -5.62 3.39
CA ALA A 59 9.17 -7.04 3.17
C ALA A 59 10.32 -7.92 3.68
N PHE A 60 11.56 -7.59 3.31
CA PHE A 60 12.76 -8.27 3.82
C PHE A 60 12.81 -8.30 5.35
N TYR A 61 12.62 -7.15 6.01
CA TYR A 61 12.73 -7.04 7.46
C TYR A 61 11.75 -7.97 8.21
N PHE A 62 10.52 -8.11 7.72
CA PHE A 62 9.51 -8.94 8.36
C PHE A 62 9.59 -10.41 7.93
N GLU A 63 9.76 -10.70 6.65
CA GLU A 63 9.77 -12.07 6.13
C GLU A 63 11.01 -12.85 6.60
N SER A 64 12.15 -12.18 6.78
CA SER A 64 13.38 -12.80 7.29
C SER A 64 13.44 -12.91 8.82
N ALA A 65 12.40 -12.48 9.55
CA ALA A 65 12.46 -12.32 11.00
C ALA A 65 12.72 -13.61 11.79
N ARG A 66 12.39 -14.78 11.20
CA ARG A 66 12.65 -16.11 11.79
C ARG A 66 14.01 -16.71 11.41
N ARG A 67 14.73 -16.08 10.48
CA ARG A 67 15.96 -16.60 9.88
C ARG A 67 17.19 -15.75 10.20
N LEU A 68 16.99 -14.45 10.32
CA LEU A 68 18.04 -13.47 10.59
C LEU A 68 17.74 -12.74 11.90
N THR A 69 18.78 -12.37 12.63
CA THR A 69 18.65 -11.49 13.80
C THR A 69 18.21 -10.09 13.36
N SER A 70 17.71 -9.27 14.31
CA SER A 70 17.33 -7.89 13.96
C SER A 70 18.53 -7.06 13.51
N GLU A 71 19.71 -7.35 14.04
CA GLU A 71 20.97 -6.68 13.70
C GLU A 71 21.37 -6.95 12.25
N GLU A 72 21.37 -8.21 11.81
CA GLU A 72 21.66 -8.60 10.42
C GLU A 72 20.69 -7.96 9.42
N ARG A 73 19.39 -7.89 9.77
CA ARG A 73 18.37 -7.26 8.93
C ARG A 73 18.62 -5.76 8.80
N LEU A 74 18.90 -5.08 9.90
CA LEU A 74 19.21 -3.65 9.88
C LEU A 74 20.51 -3.39 9.12
N PHE A 75 21.55 -4.21 9.32
CA PHE A 75 22.81 -4.11 8.57
C PHE A 75 22.58 -4.21 7.07
N ALA A 76 21.78 -5.19 6.61
CA ALA A 76 21.49 -5.36 5.19
C ALA A 76 20.75 -4.15 4.60
N ILE A 77 19.76 -3.61 5.31
CA ILE A 77 19.01 -2.41 4.89
C ILE A 77 19.95 -1.21 4.77
N ARG A 78 20.79 -0.94 5.79
CA ARG A 78 21.74 0.19 5.77
C ARG A 78 22.79 0.03 4.66
N THR A 79 23.27 -1.18 4.43
CA THR A 79 24.26 -1.46 3.37
C THR A 79 23.67 -1.26 1.97
N ALA A 80 22.40 -1.63 1.79
CA ALA A 80 21.70 -1.51 0.51
C ALA A 80 21.12 -0.09 0.26
N GLU A 81 21.04 0.76 1.28
CA GLU A 81 20.50 2.12 1.22
C GLU A 81 21.13 2.94 0.09
N GLY A 82 22.47 3.00 0.03
CA GLY A 82 23.18 3.77 -0.99
C GLY A 82 22.89 3.31 -2.42
N ARG A 83 22.62 2.01 -2.62
CA ARG A 83 22.25 1.45 -3.92
C ARG A 83 20.84 1.87 -4.30
N LEU A 84 19.87 1.74 -3.40
CA LEU A 84 18.49 2.16 -3.65
C LEU A 84 18.37 3.66 -3.88
N THR A 85 19.10 4.48 -3.12
CA THR A 85 19.13 5.94 -3.30
C THR A 85 19.62 6.33 -4.70
N LYS A 86 20.61 5.63 -5.26
CA LYS A 86 21.07 5.85 -6.63
C LYS A 86 20.09 5.29 -7.66
N ALA A 87 19.54 4.11 -7.40
CA ALA A 87 18.65 3.40 -8.33
C ALA A 87 17.22 3.94 -8.36
N ARG A 88 16.79 4.79 -7.41
CA ARG A 88 15.40 5.30 -7.34
C ARG A 88 14.95 6.09 -8.57
N THR A 89 15.89 6.64 -9.33
CA THR A 89 15.61 7.36 -10.59
C THR A 89 15.47 6.42 -11.79
N LEU A 90 15.82 5.14 -11.63
CA LEU A 90 15.74 4.12 -12.67
C LEU A 90 14.31 3.56 -12.77
N PRO A 91 13.92 3.03 -13.94
CA PRO A 91 12.76 2.16 -14.03
C PRO A 91 13.01 0.84 -13.28
N TRP A 92 11.95 0.20 -12.80
CA TRP A 92 12.04 -1.10 -12.12
C TRP A 92 12.78 -2.15 -12.93
N SER A 93 12.61 -2.20 -14.26
CA SER A 93 13.32 -3.15 -15.13
C SER A 93 14.85 -3.00 -15.12
N ALA A 94 15.36 -1.79 -14.83
CA ALA A 94 16.79 -1.57 -14.64
C ALA A 94 17.19 -1.86 -13.19
N LEU A 95 16.42 -1.41 -12.21
CA LEU A 95 16.65 -1.70 -10.79
C LEU A 95 16.77 -3.20 -10.50
N LEU A 96 15.91 -4.02 -11.12
CA LEU A 96 15.88 -5.48 -10.96
C LEU A 96 17.06 -6.20 -11.62
N ARG A 97 17.95 -5.47 -12.32
CA ARG A 97 19.21 -5.99 -12.88
C ARG A 97 20.44 -5.59 -12.06
N GLU A 98 20.27 -4.71 -11.07
CA GLU A 98 21.34 -4.34 -10.15
C GLU A 98 21.69 -5.49 -9.22
N ASP A 99 22.91 -5.47 -8.68
CA ASP A 99 23.32 -6.41 -7.65
C ASP A 99 22.77 -6.00 -6.28
N TRP A 100 21.87 -6.83 -5.77
CA TRP A 100 21.20 -6.68 -4.49
C TRP A 100 21.76 -7.61 -3.40
N THR A 101 22.97 -8.14 -3.61
CA THR A 101 23.65 -8.99 -2.64
C THR A 101 24.35 -8.16 -1.58
N VAL A 102 24.14 -8.49 -0.31
CA VAL A 102 24.86 -7.93 0.84
C VAL A 102 25.72 -9.01 1.48
N HIS A 103 27.00 -8.68 1.68
CA HIS A 103 27.94 -9.55 2.40
C HIS A 103 28.21 -9.00 3.79
N HIS A 104 28.14 -9.86 4.80
CA HIS A 104 28.46 -9.58 6.19
C HIS A 104 29.29 -10.74 6.76
N ASP A 105 30.62 -10.62 6.65
CA ASP A 105 31.58 -11.69 6.98
C ASP A 105 31.25 -13.00 6.23
N PHE A 106 30.87 -14.05 6.94
CA PHE A 106 30.49 -15.35 6.35
C PHE A 106 29.04 -15.39 5.83
N LEU A 107 28.22 -14.38 6.13
CA LEU A 107 26.81 -14.34 5.76
C LEU A 107 26.62 -13.57 4.45
N THR A 108 25.90 -14.16 3.50
CA THR A 108 25.46 -13.50 2.27
C THR A 108 23.94 -13.41 2.26
N ILE A 109 23.41 -12.20 2.10
CA ILE A 109 21.99 -11.89 2.08
C ILE A 109 21.64 -11.39 0.68
N ASP A 110 20.83 -12.16 -0.04
CA ASP A 110 20.28 -11.75 -1.33
C ASP A 110 18.95 -11.00 -1.13
N LEU A 111 18.92 -9.72 -1.46
CA LEU A 111 17.72 -8.88 -1.37
C LEU A 111 16.85 -8.92 -2.64
N MET A 112 17.34 -9.53 -3.72
CA MET A 112 16.66 -9.58 -5.02
C MET A 112 15.25 -10.20 -4.98
N PRO A 113 14.96 -11.27 -4.21
CA PRO A 113 13.61 -11.81 -4.09
C PRO A 113 12.60 -10.78 -3.57
N PHE A 114 13.02 -9.93 -2.64
CA PHE A 114 12.17 -8.88 -2.07
C PHE A 114 11.98 -7.71 -3.02
N MET A 115 13.01 -7.37 -3.82
CA MET A 115 12.91 -6.37 -4.90
C MET A 115 11.87 -6.79 -5.93
N ARG A 116 11.95 -8.05 -6.40
CA ARG A 116 11.01 -8.61 -7.37
C ARG A 116 9.58 -8.62 -6.82
N GLY A 117 9.40 -9.16 -5.62
CA GLY A 117 8.09 -9.24 -4.99
C GLY A 117 7.44 -7.88 -4.75
N ALA A 118 8.23 -6.87 -4.34
CA ALA A 118 7.73 -5.50 -4.21
C ALA A 118 7.31 -4.91 -5.56
N SER A 119 8.08 -5.14 -6.63
CA SER A 119 7.72 -4.65 -7.98
C SER A 119 6.41 -5.28 -8.50
N GLU A 120 6.21 -6.58 -8.27
CA GLU A 120 5.00 -7.29 -8.68
C GLU A 120 3.77 -6.77 -7.93
N ARG A 121 3.89 -6.58 -6.60
CA ARG A 121 2.81 -6.04 -5.78
C ARG A 121 2.51 -4.57 -6.06
N LEU A 122 3.51 -3.79 -6.46
CA LEU A 122 3.30 -2.42 -6.92
C LEU A 122 2.55 -2.39 -8.25
N ALA A 123 2.86 -3.29 -9.18
CA ALA A 123 2.11 -3.42 -10.43
C ALA A 123 0.65 -3.82 -10.17
N ASP A 124 0.41 -4.73 -9.23
CA ASP A 124 -0.92 -5.09 -8.76
C ASP A 124 -1.68 -3.90 -8.14
N LEU A 125 -1.02 -3.10 -7.31
CA LEU A 125 -1.59 -1.89 -6.74
C LEU A 125 -1.95 -0.86 -7.83
N ALA A 126 -1.09 -0.69 -8.83
CA ALA A 126 -1.35 0.20 -9.97
C ALA A 126 -2.57 -0.26 -10.76
N ALA A 127 -2.65 -1.55 -11.12
CA ALA A 127 -3.81 -2.13 -11.76
C ALA A 127 -5.08 -1.97 -10.92
N ALA A 128 -4.97 -2.11 -9.59
CA ALA A 128 -6.08 -1.90 -8.67
C ALA A 128 -6.57 -0.45 -8.67
N ARG A 129 -5.67 0.53 -8.72
CA ARG A 129 -6.03 1.95 -8.87
C ARG A 129 -6.74 2.20 -10.22
N ASP A 130 -6.26 1.58 -11.30
CA ASP A 130 -6.80 1.79 -12.66
C ASP A 130 -8.23 1.28 -12.84
N ILE A 131 -8.58 0.16 -12.20
CA ILE A 131 -9.94 -0.39 -12.31
C ILE A 131 -10.98 0.35 -11.46
N VAL A 132 -10.58 1.34 -10.64
CA VAL A 132 -11.49 2.07 -9.76
C VAL A 132 -11.76 3.47 -10.29
N THR A 133 -13.02 3.89 -10.20
CA THR A 133 -13.43 5.27 -10.51
C THR A 133 -14.36 5.80 -9.44
N SER A 134 -14.31 7.10 -9.20
CA SER A 134 -15.21 7.81 -8.28
C SER A 134 -15.66 9.10 -8.95
N SER A 135 -16.98 9.31 -9.00
CA SER A 135 -17.60 10.54 -9.51
C SER A 135 -18.82 10.87 -8.66
N PRO A 136 -19.07 12.16 -8.32
CA PRO A 136 -20.29 12.57 -7.60
C PRO A 136 -21.59 12.06 -8.25
N ASP A 137 -21.59 11.91 -9.59
CA ASP A 137 -22.75 11.45 -10.36
C ASP A 137 -22.98 9.93 -10.27
N ILE A 138 -21.98 9.19 -9.78
CA ILE A 138 -22.02 7.73 -9.64
C ILE A 138 -22.00 7.37 -8.16
N LEU A 139 -23.15 6.95 -7.64
CA LEU A 139 -23.33 6.57 -6.23
C LEU A 139 -22.77 7.61 -5.25
N GLY A 140 -22.92 8.91 -5.56
CA GLY A 140 -22.50 10.00 -4.69
C GLY A 140 -20.98 10.08 -4.47
N GLY A 141 -20.17 9.60 -5.41
CA GLY A 141 -18.70 9.55 -5.26
C GLY A 141 -18.17 8.29 -4.58
N THR A 142 -19.02 7.30 -4.32
CA THR A 142 -18.54 6.00 -3.82
C THR A 142 -17.58 5.37 -4.84
N PRO A 143 -16.40 4.88 -4.44
CA PRO A 143 -15.51 4.16 -5.35
C PRO A 143 -16.18 2.92 -5.92
N VAL A 144 -16.31 2.86 -7.24
CA VAL A 144 -16.90 1.75 -7.98
C VAL A 144 -15.90 1.15 -8.96
N VAL A 145 -16.12 -0.11 -9.32
CA VAL A 145 -15.37 -0.74 -10.41
C VAL A 145 -15.72 -0.04 -11.73
N ARG A 146 -14.71 0.42 -12.47
CA ARG A 146 -14.81 1.19 -13.70
C ARG A 146 -15.72 0.48 -14.72
N GLY A 147 -16.61 1.26 -15.34
CA GLY A 147 -17.59 0.74 -16.28
C GLY A 147 -18.80 0.06 -15.62
N THR A 148 -18.89 0.08 -14.29
CA THR A 148 -20.00 -0.50 -13.54
C THR A 148 -20.49 0.47 -12.47
N ARG A 149 -21.61 0.11 -11.80
CA ARG A 149 -22.05 0.74 -10.55
C ARG A 149 -21.82 -0.17 -9.34
N VAL A 150 -20.86 -1.10 -9.42
CA VAL A 150 -20.56 -2.05 -8.35
C VAL A 150 -19.55 -1.42 -7.38
N PRO A 151 -19.91 -1.23 -6.08
CA PRO A 151 -18.98 -0.64 -5.11
C PRO A 151 -17.78 -1.55 -4.84
N VAL A 152 -16.58 -0.97 -4.87
CA VAL A 152 -15.33 -1.72 -4.67
C VAL A 152 -15.27 -2.36 -3.28
N TYR A 153 -15.73 -1.62 -2.26
CA TYR A 153 -15.72 -2.09 -0.88
C TYR A 153 -16.68 -3.24 -0.63
N ASP A 154 -17.83 -3.29 -1.32
CA ASP A 154 -18.79 -4.39 -1.18
C ASP A 154 -18.20 -5.69 -1.75
N VAL A 155 -17.50 -5.59 -2.87
CA VAL A 155 -16.74 -6.71 -3.46
C VAL A 155 -15.66 -7.19 -2.50
N ALA A 156 -14.85 -6.26 -1.97
CA ALA A 156 -13.79 -6.58 -1.03
C ALA A 156 -14.33 -7.20 0.27
N THR A 157 -15.44 -6.70 0.82
CA THR A 157 -16.12 -7.29 1.99
C THR A 157 -16.62 -8.70 1.70
N SER A 158 -17.14 -8.96 0.49
CA SER A 158 -17.56 -10.31 0.09
C SER A 158 -16.39 -11.29 0.04
N VAL A 159 -15.24 -10.86 -0.47
CA VAL A 159 -14.00 -11.65 -0.46
C VAL A 159 -13.54 -11.91 0.98
N ALA A 160 -13.52 -10.87 1.82
CA ALA A 160 -13.12 -10.98 3.23
C ALA A 160 -14.05 -11.89 4.05
N ALA A 161 -15.33 -11.98 3.68
CA ALA A 161 -16.30 -12.91 4.26
C ALA A 161 -16.11 -14.37 3.79
N GLY A 162 -15.13 -14.64 2.92
CA GLY A 162 -14.82 -15.99 2.43
C GLY A 162 -15.75 -16.47 1.32
N HIS A 163 -16.49 -15.59 0.64
CA HIS A 163 -17.30 -15.99 -0.50
C HIS A 163 -16.41 -16.39 -1.69
N SER A 164 -16.78 -17.48 -2.36
CA SER A 164 -16.06 -17.94 -3.55
C SER A 164 -16.23 -16.96 -4.71
N THR A 165 -15.22 -16.86 -5.59
CA THR A 165 -15.28 -16.03 -6.79
C THR A 165 -16.53 -16.30 -7.62
N LYS A 166 -16.93 -17.57 -7.75
CA LYS A 166 -18.18 -17.94 -8.46
C LYS A 166 -19.41 -17.27 -7.85
N ARG A 167 -19.58 -17.33 -6.52
CA ARG A 167 -20.71 -16.71 -5.81
C ARG A 167 -20.71 -15.19 -5.95
N ILE A 168 -19.52 -14.58 -5.91
CA ILE A 168 -19.36 -13.13 -6.11
C ILE A 168 -19.79 -12.73 -7.53
N LEU A 169 -19.40 -13.51 -8.54
CA LEU A 169 -19.78 -13.28 -9.94
C LEU A 169 -21.27 -13.52 -10.20
N GLU A 170 -21.93 -14.41 -9.45
CA GLU A 170 -23.39 -14.56 -9.50
C GLU A 170 -24.11 -13.29 -9.02
N THR A 171 -23.52 -12.57 -8.05
CA THR A 171 -24.07 -11.30 -7.53
C THR A 171 -23.72 -10.12 -8.43
N TRP A 172 -22.51 -10.11 -9.01
CA TRP A 172 -22.04 -9.07 -9.92
C TRP A 172 -21.51 -9.65 -11.25
N PRO A 173 -22.42 -10.04 -12.19
CA PRO A 173 -22.03 -10.69 -13.43
C PRO A 173 -21.22 -9.82 -14.41
N SER A 174 -21.17 -8.51 -14.20
CA SER A 174 -20.37 -7.57 -14.99
C SER A 174 -18.88 -7.55 -14.61
N LEU A 175 -18.52 -8.22 -13.51
CA LEU A 175 -17.14 -8.36 -13.08
C LEU A 175 -16.49 -9.62 -13.67
N ASP A 176 -15.18 -9.69 -13.54
CA ASP A 176 -14.38 -10.87 -13.79
C ASP A 176 -13.53 -11.17 -12.55
N ALA A 177 -12.87 -12.33 -12.54
CA ALA A 177 -12.06 -12.77 -11.40
C ALA A 177 -10.93 -11.78 -11.07
N GLU A 178 -10.38 -11.12 -12.07
CA GLU A 178 -9.28 -10.17 -11.89
C GLU A 178 -9.76 -8.88 -11.23
N LYS A 179 -10.90 -8.33 -11.65
CA LYS A 179 -11.53 -7.18 -10.99
C LYS A 179 -11.87 -7.46 -9.54
N ILE A 180 -12.28 -8.69 -9.21
CA ILE A 180 -12.54 -9.09 -7.81
C ILE A 180 -11.24 -9.04 -7.00
N ARG A 181 -10.15 -9.62 -7.52
CA ARG A 181 -8.83 -9.61 -6.87
C ARG A 181 -8.32 -8.18 -6.67
N LEU A 182 -8.35 -7.36 -7.71
CA LEU A 182 -7.90 -5.97 -7.71
C LEU A 182 -8.78 -5.08 -6.80
N ALA A 183 -10.08 -5.34 -6.70
CA ALA A 183 -10.96 -4.64 -5.76
C ALA A 183 -10.54 -4.86 -4.30
N SER A 184 -10.14 -6.08 -3.94
CA SER A 184 -9.60 -6.37 -2.60
C SER A 184 -8.30 -5.61 -2.33
N ILE A 185 -7.36 -5.60 -3.30
CA ILE A 185 -6.10 -4.86 -3.19
C ILE A 185 -6.38 -3.36 -3.00
N TYR A 186 -7.28 -2.79 -3.79
CA TYR A 186 -7.66 -1.37 -3.66
C TYR A 186 -8.22 -1.06 -2.27
N ALA A 187 -9.12 -1.91 -1.76
CA ALA A 187 -9.76 -1.70 -0.47
C ALA A 187 -8.76 -1.80 0.70
N GLU A 188 -7.78 -2.70 0.62
CA GLU A 188 -6.69 -2.81 1.61
C GLU A 188 -5.77 -1.58 1.57
N ALA A 189 -5.45 -1.10 0.37
CA ALA A 189 -4.64 0.11 0.16
C ALA A 189 -5.37 1.41 0.55
N ASN A 190 -6.71 1.41 0.51
CA ASN A 190 -7.56 2.56 0.80
C ASN A 190 -8.62 2.20 1.85
N PRO A 191 -8.23 1.87 3.09
CA PRO A 191 -9.19 1.43 4.09
C PRO A 191 -10.17 2.57 4.41
N LEU A 192 -11.46 2.22 4.54
CA LEU A 192 -12.48 3.17 4.96
C LEU A 192 -12.13 3.71 6.35
N ARG A 193 -11.81 5.00 6.42
CA ARG A 193 -11.61 5.68 7.71
C ARG A 193 -12.93 5.69 8.46
N GLY A 194 -12.96 5.17 9.69
CA GLY A 194 -14.09 5.37 10.60
C GLY A 194 -14.39 6.87 10.75
N ARG A 195 -15.69 7.22 10.87
CA ARG A 195 -16.24 8.59 10.97
C ARG A 195 -15.49 9.45 12.02
N PRO A 196 -15.22 10.77 11.81
CA PRO A 196 -16.13 11.79 11.25
C PRO A 196 -16.16 11.89 9.73
N ARG A 197 -17.37 11.94 9.18
CA ARG A 197 -17.59 12.50 7.84
C ARG A 197 -17.07 13.93 7.93
N VAL A 198 -16.22 14.34 6.99
CA VAL A 198 -16.05 15.77 6.74
C VAL A 198 -17.45 16.26 6.39
N PHE A 199 -18.07 17.01 7.28
CA PHE A 199 -19.20 17.82 6.88
C PHE A 199 -18.66 18.70 5.76
N ARG A 200 -19.16 18.53 4.54
CA ARG A 200 -19.04 19.60 3.54
C ARG A 200 -19.64 20.86 4.17
N ASP A 201 -19.14 22.01 3.72
CA ASP A 201 -19.52 23.33 4.18
C ASP A 201 -20.98 23.37 4.62
N LEU A 202 -21.18 23.80 5.86
CA LEU A 202 -22.52 23.95 6.39
C LEU A 202 -23.28 24.91 5.47
N PRO A 203 -24.56 24.66 5.18
CA PRO A 203 -25.37 25.58 4.38
C PRO A 203 -25.29 27.00 4.93
N GLU A 204 -25.28 27.97 4.04
CA GLU A 204 -25.25 29.39 4.41
C GLU A 204 -26.40 29.69 5.40
N GLY A 205 -26.07 30.23 6.58
CA GLY A 205 -27.03 30.46 7.68
C GLY A 205 -27.09 29.37 8.75
N SER A 206 -26.23 28.36 8.73
CA SER A 206 -26.11 27.40 9.83
C SER A 206 -25.66 28.06 11.14
N VAL A 207 -26.34 27.76 12.25
CA VAL A 207 -26.01 28.26 13.59
C VAL A 207 -25.64 27.09 14.51
N ILE A 208 -24.57 27.22 15.29
CA ILE A 208 -24.18 26.22 16.30
C ILE A 208 -25.22 26.23 17.42
N ILE A 209 -25.99 25.14 17.55
CA ILE A 209 -27.01 24.99 18.61
C ILE A 209 -26.36 24.53 19.93
N THR A 210 -25.36 23.64 19.85
CA THR A 210 -24.65 23.12 21.04
C THR A 210 -23.21 22.71 20.68
N ASP A 211 -22.28 22.97 21.60
CA ASP A 211 -20.91 22.45 21.56
C ASP A 211 -20.64 21.70 22.88
N ARG A 212 -19.96 20.55 22.81
CA ARG A 212 -19.58 19.76 24.00
C ARG A 212 -18.23 19.10 23.78
N ARG A 213 -17.36 19.21 24.79
CA ARG A 213 -16.11 18.43 24.88
C ARG A 213 -16.40 17.05 25.45
N VAL A 214 -16.01 16.01 24.70
CA VAL A 214 -16.11 14.61 25.17
C VAL A 214 -14.73 14.17 25.66
N PRO A 215 -14.56 13.81 26.94
CA PRO A 215 -13.31 13.26 27.44
C PRO A 215 -13.04 11.90 26.77
N ARG A 216 -11.82 11.72 26.22
CA ARG A 216 -11.38 10.42 25.69
C ARG A 216 -11.31 9.42 26.86
N ARG A 217 -12.09 8.33 26.78
CA ARG A 217 -11.91 7.17 27.67
C ARG A 217 -10.49 6.62 27.45
N ARG A 218 -9.71 6.52 28.54
CA ARG A 218 -8.43 5.82 28.57
C ARG A 218 -8.65 4.31 28.54
#